data_AF-B7RG42-F1
#
_entry.id   AF-B7RG42-F1
#
_cell.length_a   1.000
_cell.length_b   1.000
_cell.length_c   1.000
_cell.angle_alpha   90.00
_cell.angle_beta   90.00
_cell.angle_gamma   90.00
#
_symmetry.space_group_name_H-M   'P 1'
#
loop_
_entity.id
_entity.type
_entity.pdbx_description
1 polymer ?
#
loop_
_entity_poly.entity_id
_entity_poly.type
_entity_poly.pdbx_seq_one_letter_code
_entity_poly.pdbx_strand_id
1 'polypeptide(L)'
;MSDIEEVQGRIMAAMERASRGLEKLAAAKEDVPDLSQELEEERLANAQLEERVKALKSQIETLTADTQAQLEQTKAELAQAQAKLAEADGHAGQAAATHERISALDVELQRVRQHNSQLSDACAALRAANAEGVGDADLINAAMQAELAALRAARSVERAETAAILATLTPLVEAAQENA
;
A
#
# COMPACT_ATOMS: atom_id res chain seq x y z
N MET A 1 68.96 -61.76 -64.11
CA MET A 1 68.78 -62.52 -62.85
C MET A 1 68.98 -61.63 -61.62
N SER A 2 69.89 -60.64 -61.64
CA SER A 2 70.11 -59.70 -60.53
C SER A 2 68.91 -58.81 -60.15
N ASP A 3 68.12 -58.35 -61.13
CA ASP A 3 66.99 -57.42 -60.85
C ASP A 3 65.84 -58.08 -60.08
N ILE A 4 65.66 -59.39 -60.25
CA ILE A 4 64.64 -60.17 -59.52
C ILE A 4 65.03 -60.32 -58.06
N GLU A 5 66.32 -60.54 -57.76
CA GLU A 5 66.84 -60.63 -56.39
C GLU A 5 66.78 -59.27 -55.68
N GLU A 6 67.05 -58.16 -56.38
CA GLU A 6 66.92 -56.81 -55.82
C GLU A 6 65.45 -56.46 -55.50
N VAL A 7 64.52 -56.79 -56.39
CA VAL A 7 63.08 -56.59 -56.15
C VAL A 7 62.59 -57.49 -55.01
N GLN A 8 63.03 -58.75 -54.94
CA GLN A 8 62.72 -59.66 -53.83
C GLN A 8 63.29 -59.15 -52.50
N GLY A 9 64.52 -58.64 -52.48
CA GLY A 9 65.13 -58.03 -51.30
C GLY A 9 64.37 -56.78 -50.81
N ARG A 10 63.93 -55.93 -51.75
CA ARG A 10 63.10 -54.75 -51.42
C ARG A 10 61.71 -55.13 -50.92
N ILE A 11 61.09 -56.18 -51.48
CA ILE A 11 59.80 -56.69 -51.00
C ILE A 11 59.96 -57.28 -49.60
N MET A 12 60.98 -58.09 -49.34
CA MET A 12 61.24 -58.62 -48.00
C MET A 12 61.50 -57.51 -46.98
N ALA A 13 62.27 -56.48 -47.34
CA ALA A 13 62.50 -55.33 -46.47
C ALA A 13 61.23 -54.50 -46.22
N ALA A 14 60.34 -54.37 -47.22
CA ALA A 14 59.05 -53.72 -47.08
C ALA A 14 58.09 -54.53 -46.21
N MET A 15 58.06 -55.86 -46.38
CA MET A 15 57.26 -56.78 -45.57
C MET A 15 57.73 -56.82 -44.11
N GLU A 16 59.03 -56.87 -43.87
CA GLU A 16 59.62 -56.80 -42.52
C GLU A 16 59.28 -55.45 -41.85
N ARG A 17 59.35 -54.35 -42.60
CA ARG A 17 58.95 -53.03 -42.09
C ARG A 17 57.45 -52.93 -41.81
N ALA A 18 56.62 -53.56 -42.64
CA ALA A 18 55.18 -53.67 -42.41
C ALA A 18 54.88 -54.55 -41.18
N SER A 19 55.60 -55.66 -40.99
CA SER A 19 55.50 -56.51 -39.80
C SER A 19 55.85 -55.73 -38.54
N ARG A 20 56.99 -55.03 -38.53
CA ARG A 20 57.38 -54.17 -37.41
C ARG A 20 56.43 -52.99 -37.20
N GLY A 21 55.84 -52.47 -38.27
CA GLY A 21 54.80 -51.43 -38.20
C GLY A 21 53.51 -51.94 -37.57
N LEU A 22 53.10 -53.16 -37.92
CA LEU A 22 51.96 -53.87 -37.33
C LEU A 22 52.21 -54.22 -35.87
N GLU A 23 53.41 -54.67 -35.52
CA GLU A 23 53.81 -54.93 -34.12
C GLU A 23 53.78 -53.64 -33.29
N LYS A 24 54.30 -52.52 -33.83
CA LYS A 24 54.22 -51.23 -33.15
C LYS A 24 52.79 -50.72 -33.00
N LEU A 25 51.93 -50.94 -34.00
CA LEU A 25 50.52 -50.57 -33.91
C LEU A 25 49.76 -51.47 -32.93
N ALA A 26 50.09 -52.76 -32.86
CA ALA A 26 49.54 -53.70 -31.90
C ALA A 26 49.95 -53.32 -30.47
N ALA A 27 51.23 -53.04 -30.24
CA ALA A 27 51.72 -52.54 -28.96
C ALA A 27 51.08 -51.20 -28.57
N ALA A 28 50.96 -50.26 -29.52
CA ALA A 28 50.29 -48.98 -29.27
C ALA A 28 48.79 -49.14 -28.97
N LYS A 29 48.13 -50.20 -29.44
CA LYS A 29 46.73 -50.54 -29.13
C LYS A 29 46.61 -51.22 -27.75
N GLU A 30 47.60 -51.99 -27.33
CA GLU A 30 47.70 -52.54 -25.97
C GLU A 30 48.01 -51.45 -24.93
N ASP A 31 48.75 -50.40 -25.30
CA ASP A 31 49.04 -49.23 -24.46
C ASP A 31 47.89 -48.21 -24.38
N VAL A 32 46.77 -48.41 -25.11
CA VAL A 32 45.58 -47.56 -24.95
C VAL A 32 44.86 -47.99 -23.67
N PRO A 33 44.80 -47.14 -22.62
CA PRO A 33 44.05 -47.47 -21.42
C PRO A 33 42.58 -47.68 -21.76
N ASP A 34 41.96 -48.67 -21.11
CA ASP A 34 40.54 -48.97 -21.28
C ASP A 34 39.69 -47.89 -20.57
N LEU A 35 39.50 -46.76 -21.26
CA LEU A 35 38.72 -45.60 -20.81
C LEU A 35 37.21 -45.86 -20.72
N SER A 36 36.76 -47.10 -20.99
CA SER A 36 35.34 -47.46 -20.93
C SER A 36 34.76 -47.32 -19.52
N GLN A 37 35.55 -47.68 -18.50
CA GLN A 37 35.13 -47.58 -17.09
C GLN A 37 34.98 -46.11 -16.65
N GLU A 38 35.98 -45.26 -16.93
CA GLU A 38 35.90 -43.82 -16.63
C GLU A 38 34.73 -43.15 -17.38
N LEU A 39 34.46 -43.55 -18.62
CA LEU A 39 33.32 -43.06 -19.39
C LEU A 39 31.98 -43.49 -18.79
N GLU A 40 31.88 -44.71 -18.26
CA GLU A 40 30.68 -45.18 -17.55
C GLU A 40 30.47 -44.44 -16.22
N GLU A 41 31.55 -44.20 -15.46
CA GLU A 41 31.51 -43.41 -14.22
C GLU A 41 31.08 -41.95 -14.48
N GLU A 42 31.66 -41.29 -15.49
CA GLU A 42 31.28 -39.93 -15.90
C GLU A 42 29.85 -39.85 -16.43
N ARG A 43 29.36 -40.88 -17.14
CA ARG A 43 27.97 -40.94 -17.57
C ARG A 43 27.01 -41.07 -16.39
N LEU A 44 27.38 -41.86 -15.39
CA LEU A 44 26.59 -42.04 -14.18
C LEU A 44 26.58 -40.76 -13.32
N ALA A 45 27.72 -40.08 -13.21
CA ALA A 45 27.84 -38.78 -12.55
C ALA A 45 26.99 -37.70 -13.27
N ASN A 46 27.06 -37.64 -14.60
CA ASN A 46 26.23 -36.71 -15.39
C ASN A 46 24.74 -37.00 -15.21
N ALA A 47 24.31 -38.27 -15.24
CA ALA A 47 22.91 -38.63 -15.01
C ALA A 47 22.41 -38.16 -13.62
N GLN A 48 23.23 -38.32 -12.57
CA GLN A 48 22.90 -37.83 -11.23
C GLN A 48 22.84 -36.29 -11.17
N LEU A 49 23.75 -35.60 -11.87
CA LEU A 49 23.74 -34.14 -11.95
C LEU A 49 22.52 -33.63 -12.71
N GLU A 50 22.13 -34.27 -13.81
CA GLU A 50 20.92 -33.94 -14.57
C GLU A 50 19.66 -34.09 -13.71
N GLU A 51 19.56 -35.16 -12.92
CA GLU A 51 18.46 -35.37 -11.98
C GLU A 51 18.43 -34.28 -10.89
N ARG A 52 19.60 -33.94 -10.32
CA ARG A 52 19.72 -32.83 -9.35
C ARG A 52 19.34 -31.49 -9.94
N VAL A 53 19.79 -31.19 -11.17
CA VAL A 53 19.43 -29.95 -11.88
C VAL A 53 17.93 -29.88 -12.14
N LYS A 54 17.31 -31.00 -12.51
CA LYS A 54 15.85 -31.09 -12.71
C LYS A 54 15.10 -30.86 -11.40
N ALA A 55 15.55 -31.47 -10.30
CA ALA A 55 14.96 -31.28 -8.98
C ALA A 55 15.09 -29.82 -8.51
N LEU A 56 16.27 -29.21 -8.67
CA LEU A 56 16.50 -27.80 -8.32
C LEU A 56 15.65 -26.85 -9.17
N LYS A 57 15.50 -27.10 -10.48
CA LYS A 57 14.61 -26.32 -11.34
C LYS A 57 13.17 -26.37 -10.85
N SER A 58 12.66 -27.56 -10.54
CA SER A 58 11.31 -27.72 -9.99
C SER A 58 11.13 -27.01 -8.64
N GLN A 59 12.15 -27.07 -7.77
CA GLN A 59 12.12 -26.32 -6.50
C GLN A 59 12.13 -24.81 -6.71
N ILE A 60 12.94 -24.29 -7.64
CA ILE A 60 12.97 -22.86 -7.98
C ILE A 60 11.64 -22.43 -8.57
N GLU A 61 11.04 -23.19 -9.48
CA GLU A 61 9.72 -22.89 -10.05
C GLU A 61 8.66 -22.82 -8.96
N THR A 62 8.67 -23.77 -8.02
CA THR A 62 7.74 -23.80 -6.88
C THR A 62 7.94 -22.59 -5.96
N LEU A 63 9.18 -22.33 -5.53
CA LEU A 63 9.49 -21.17 -4.68
C LEU A 63 9.18 -19.84 -5.39
N THR A 64 9.39 -19.76 -6.70
CA THR A 64 9.05 -18.56 -7.48
C THR A 64 7.54 -18.36 -7.52
N ALA A 65 6.76 -19.42 -7.73
CA ALA A 65 5.31 -19.35 -7.68
C ALA A 65 4.80 -18.96 -6.27
N ASP A 66 5.36 -19.55 -5.22
CA ASP A 66 4.98 -19.26 -3.83
C ASP A 66 5.30 -17.81 -3.45
N THR A 67 6.49 -17.33 -3.80
CA THR A 67 6.90 -15.93 -3.52
C THR A 67 6.06 -14.92 -4.30
N GLN A 68 5.68 -15.24 -5.54
CA GLN A 68 4.74 -14.42 -6.32
C GLN A 68 3.35 -14.40 -5.67
N ALA A 69 2.83 -15.56 -5.24
CA ALA A 69 1.55 -15.62 -4.55
C ALA A 69 1.54 -14.82 -3.24
N GLN A 70 2.60 -14.93 -2.43
CA GLN A 70 2.78 -14.14 -1.21
C GLN A 70 2.90 -12.64 -1.50
N LEU A 71 3.58 -12.25 -2.58
CA LEU A 71 3.69 -10.86 -2.98
C LEU A 71 2.31 -10.28 -3.35
N GLU A 72 1.52 -11.01 -4.12
CA GLU A 72 0.17 -10.56 -4.47
C GLU A 72 -0.77 -10.51 -3.26
N GLN A 73 -0.65 -11.47 -2.34
CA GLN A 73 -1.39 -11.44 -1.07
C GLN A 73 -1.01 -10.21 -0.22
N THR A 74 0.29 -9.96 -0.02
CA THR A 74 0.74 -8.82 0.80
C THR A 74 0.38 -7.47 0.17
N LYS A 75 0.41 -7.36 -1.16
CA LYS A 75 -0.11 -6.19 -1.88
C LYS A 75 -1.60 -5.97 -1.64
N ALA A 76 -2.40 -7.05 -1.70
CA ALA A 76 -3.84 -6.96 -1.44
C ALA A 76 -4.13 -6.54 0.01
N GLU A 77 -3.42 -7.10 0.98
CA GLU A 77 -3.52 -6.72 2.39
C GLU A 77 -3.10 -5.26 2.62
N LEU A 78 -2.01 -4.80 1.97
CA LEU A 78 -1.56 -3.40 2.04
C LEU A 78 -2.60 -2.45 1.44
N ALA A 79 -3.19 -2.79 0.29
CA ALA A 79 -4.24 -1.98 -0.33
C ALA A 79 -5.48 -1.88 0.58
N GLN A 80 -5.87 -2.98 1.23
CA GLN A 80 -6.96 -2.96 2.21
C GLN A 80 -6.62 -2.12 3.45
N ALA A 81 -5.39 -2.20 3.95
CA ALA A 81 -4.95 -1.39 5.09
C ALA A 81 -4.91 0.10 4.75
N GLN A 82 -4.45 0.46 3.55
CA GLN A 82 -4.45 1.83 3.06
C GLN A 82 -5.87 2.40 2.92
N ALA A 83 -6.81 1.61 2.39
CA ALA A 83 -8.22 2.00 2.30
C ALA A 83 -8.83 2.27 3.69
N LYS A 84 -8.61 1.36 4.66
CA LYS A 84 -9.08 1.54 6.04
C LYS A 84 -8.47 2.77 6.72
N LEU A 85 -7.20 3.08 6.45
CA LEU A 85 -6.55 4.28 6.98
C LEU A 85 -7.17 5.55 6.39
N ALA A 86 -7.41 5.59 5.08
CA ALA A 86 -8.07 6.72 4.44
C ALA A 86 -9.50 6.94 4.98
N GLU A 87 -10.25 5.87 5.21
CA GLU A 87 -11.56 5.94 5.88
C GLU A 87 -11.44 6.47 7.32
N ALA A 88 -10.48 5.99 8.10
CA ALA A 88 -10.25 6.44 9.47
C ALA A 88 -9.86 7.93 9.53
N ASP A 89 -9.00 8.39 8.63
CA ASP A 89 -8.62 9.79 8.50
C ASP A 89 -9.82 10.67 8.12
N GLY A 90 -10.68 10.17 7.21
CA GLY A 90 -11.94 10.83 6.86
C GLY A 90 -12.89 10.99 8.05
N HIS A 91 -13.09 9.92 8.83
CA HIS A 91 -13.90 9.95 10.05
C HIS A 91 -13.30 10.88 11.12
N ALA A 92 -11.98 10.87 11.31
CA ALA A 92 -11.31 11.75 12.24
C ALA A 92 -11.47 13.24 11.85
N GLY A 93 -11.34 13.55 10.55
CA GLY A 93 -11.59 14.89 10.01
C GLY A 93 -13.04 15.34 10.23
N GLN A 94 -14.01 14.46 10.00
CA GLN A 94 -15.42 14.74 10.28
C GLN A 94 -15.68 14.95 11.78
N ALA A 95 -15.11 14.10 12.64
CA ALA A 95 -15.25 14.25 14.09
C ALA A 95 -14.70 15.60 14.58
N ALA A 96 -13.52 16.01 14.11
CA ALA A 96 -12.95 17.32 14.43
C ALA A 96 -13.86 18.47 13.98
N ALA A 97 -14.38 18.41 12.75
CA ALA A 97 -15.31 19.42 12.24
C ALA A 97 -16.62 19.48 13.03
N THR A 98 -17.16 18.33 13.47
CA THR A 98 -18.36 18.31 14.33
C THR A 98 -18.08 18.90 15.70
N HIS A 99 -16.92 18.61 16.30
CA HIS A 99 -16.54 19.14 17.59
C HIS A 99 -16.38 20.67 17.57
N GLU A 100 -15.74 21.20 16.52
CA GLU A 100 -15.62 22.65 16.32
C GLU A 100 -16.99 23.34 16.19
N ARG A 101 -17.92 22.73 15.44
CA ARG A 101 -19.29 23.25 15.32
C ARG A 101 -20.03 23.26 16.65
N ILE A 102 -19.91 22.19 17.45
CA ILE A 102 -20.51 22.13 18.80
C ILE A 102 -19.93 23.23 19.68
N SER A 103 -18.61 23.40 19.69
CA SER A 103 -17.96 24.46 20.46
C SER A 103 -18.41 25.86 20.03
N ALA A 104 -18.60 26.10 18.73
CA ALA A 104 -19.08 27.38 18.23
C ALA A 104 -20.53 27.65 18.67
N LEU A 105 -21.40 26.63 18.63
CA LEU A 105 -22.78 26.73 19.08
C LEU A 105 -22.86 27.02 20.59
N ASP A 106 -22.01 26.39 21.39
CA ASP A 106 -21.95 26.62 22.84
C ASP A 106 -21.61 28.07 23.18
N VAL A 107 -20.64 28.66 22.46
CA VAL A 107 -20.27 30.08 22.63
C VAL A 107 -21.45 31.00 22.28
N GLU A 108 -22.17 30.73 21.19
CA GLU A 108 -23.32 31.54 20.80
C GLU A 108 -24.50 31.38 21.79
N LEU A 109 -24.73 30.18 22.35
CA LEU A 109 -25.73 29.96 23.40
C LEU A 109 -25.38 30.69 24.70
N GLN A 110 -24.11 30.69 25.10
CA GLN A 110 -23.64 31.46 26.26
C GLN A 110 -23.88 32.97 26.04
N ARG A 111 -23.62 33.48 24.85
CA ARG A 111 -23.86 34.87 24.47
C ARG A 111 -25.35 35.24 24.54
N VAL A 112 -26.24 34.39 24.05
CA VAL A 112 -27.70 34.59 24.18
C VAL A 112 -28.13 34.63 25.64
N ARG A 113 -27.64 33.70 26.47
CA ARG A 113 -27.95 33.70 27.92
C ARG A 113 -27.49 35.00 28.59
N GLN A 114 -26.29 35.47 28.27
CA GLN A 114 -25.77 36.71 28.82
C GLN A 114 -26.62 37.93 28.43
N HIS A 115 -26.96 38.08 27.15
CA HIS A 115 -27.76 39.22 26.68
C HIS A 115 -29.22 39.16 27.17
N ASN A 116 -29.80 37.97 27.34
CA ASN A 116 -31.13 37.83 27.96
C ASN A 116 -31.12 38.15 29.47
N SER A 117 -30.04 37.83 30.19
CA SER A 117 -29.87 38.27 31.58
C SER A 117 -29.82 39.80 31.64
N GLN A 118 -29.00 40.43 30.79
CA GLN A 118 -28.88 41.89 30.72
C GLN A 118 -30.21 42.57 30.37
N LEU A 119 -31.00 41.99 29.45
CA LEU A 119 -32.34 42.48 29.14
C LEU A 119 -33.29 42.37 30.35
N SER A 120 -33.24 41.24 31.07
CA SER A 120 -34.06 41.03 32.27
C SER A 120 -33.73 42.04 33.37
N ASP A 121 -32.44 42.30 33.59
CA ASP A 121 -31.95 43.28 34.56
C ASP A 121 -32.37 44.71 34.17
N ALA A 122 -32.23 45.08 32.89
CA ALA A 122 -32.66 46.37 32.36
C ALA A 122 -34.18 46.57 32.49
N CYS A 123 -34.98 45.53 32.20
CA CYS A 123 -36.43 45.57 32.42
C CYS A 123 -36.80 45.70 33.90
N ALA A 124 -36.04 45.08 34.81
CA ALA A 124 -36.27 45.23 36.25
C ALA A 124 -35.99 46.67 36.72
N ALA A 125 -34.88 47.26 36.27
CA ALA A 125 -34.53 48.65 36.56
C ALA A 125 -35.58 49.64 36.04
N LEU A 126 -36.06 49.45 34.80
CA LEU A 126 -37.15 50.26 34.23
C LEU A 126 -38.44 50.17 35.03
N ARG A 127 -38.81 48.97 35.50
CA ARG A 127 -40.01 48.80 36.33
C ARG A 127 -39.88 49.50 37.68
N ALA A 128 -38.69 49.46 38.30
CA ALA A 128 -38.41 50.16 39.54
C ALA A 128 -38.51 51.69 39.35
N ALA A 129 -37.86 52.24 38.32
CA ALA A 129 -37.90 53.67 38.03
C ALA A 129 -39.33 54.16 37.71
N ASN A 130 -40.09 53.39 36.91
CA ASN A 130 -41.48 53.69 36.61
C ASN A 130 -42.38 53.62 37.86
N ALA A 131 -42.12 52.71 38.81
CA ALA A 131 -42.88 52.62 40.06
C ALA A 131 -42.63 53.83 40.98
N GLU A 132 -41.43 54.43 40.90
CA GLU A 132 -41.09 55.68 41.57
C GLU A 132 -41.60 56.93 40.82
N GLY A 133 -42.21 56.75 39.64
CA GLY A 133 -42.68 57.84 38.78
C GLY A 133 -41.56 58.61 38.09
N VAL A 134 -40.33 58.09 38.14
CA VAL A 134 -39.15 58.70 37.51
C VAL A 134 -39.00 58.11 36.11
N GLY A 135 -39.48 58.85 35.11
CA GLY A 135 -39.26 58.51 33.71
C GLY A 135 -37.81 58.77 33.31
N ASP A 136 -36.95 57.77 33.48
CA ASP A 136 -35.53 57.86 33.15
C ASP A 136 -35.26 57.48 31.67
N ALA A 137 -34.94 58.48 30.86
CA ALA A 137 -34.63 58.32 29.45
C ALA A 137 -33.38 57.45 29.20
N ASP A 138 -32.40 57.45 30.10
CA ASP A 138 -31.18 56.67 29.96
C ASP A 138 -31.45 55.18 30.22
N LEU A 139 -32.33 54.86 31.17
CA LEU A 139 -32.79 53.47 31.38
C LEU A 139 -33.60 52.94 30.20
N ILE A 140 -34.42 53.79 29.56
CA ILE A 140 -35.17 53.41 28.35
C ILE A 140 -34.20 53.10 27.20
N ASN A 141 -33.20 53.97 26.99
CA ASN A 141 -32.17 53.75 25.99
C ASN A 141 -31.35 52.48 26.29
N ALA A 142 -30.99 52.24 27.55
CA ALA A 142 -30.27 51.04 27.96
C ALA A 142 -31.08 49.75 27.72
N ALA A 143 -32.38 49.76 28.02
CA ALA A 143 -33.26 48.61 27.77
C ALA A 143 -33.45 48.35 26.26
N MET A 144 -33.63 49.40 25.45
CA MET A 144 -33.73 49.26 23.99
C MET A 144 -32.42 48.71 23.39
N GLN A 145 -31.27 49.16 23.89
CA GLN A 145 -29.96 48.61 23.49
C GLN A 145 -29.81 47.14 23.89
N ALA A 146 -30.24 46.77 25.10
CA ALA A 146 -30.25 45.38 25.56
C ALA A 146 -31.18 44.49 24.72
N GLU A 147 -32.35 44.98 24.34
CA GLU A 147 -33.29 44.26 23.47
C GLU A 147 -32.71 44.02 22.07
N LEU A 148 -32.10 45.05 21.48
CA LEU A 148 -31.40 44.91 20.19
C LEU A 148 -30.22 43.94 20.28
N ALA A 149 -29.48 43.92 21.39
CA ALA A 149 -28.39 42.97 21.61
C ALA A 149 -28.91 41.53 21.75
N ALA A 150 -30.01 41.33 22.50
CA ALA A 150 -30.65 40.03 22.65
C ALA A 150 -31.20 39.49 21.32
N LEU A 151 -31.89 40.32 20.54
CA LEU A 151 -32.40 39.94 19.21
C LEU A 151 -31.27 39.60 18.22
N ARG A 152 -30.18 40.36 18.24
CA ARG A 152 -29.01 40.08 17.39
C ARG A 152 -28.35 38.76 17.77
N ALA A 153 -28.25 38.45 19.06
CA ALA A 153 -27.68 37.19 19.53
C ALA A 153 -28.60 35.99 19.24
N ALA A 154 -29.92 36.13 19.39
CA ALA A 154 -30.86 35.09 18.97
C ALA A 154 -30.72 34.78 17.47
N ARG A 155 -30.61 35.82 16.64
CA ARG A 155 -30.42 35.67 15.19
C ARG A 155 -29.06 35.10 14.80
N SER A 156 -28.01 35.30 15.60
CA SER A 156 -26.70 34.67 15.32
C SER A 156 -26.75 33.17 15.62
N VAL A 157 -27.41 32.75 16.70
CA VAL A 157 -27.67 31.33 17.00
C VAL A 157 -28.46 30.65 15.89
N GLU A 158 -29.58 31.23 15.44
CA GLU A 158 -30.39 30.66 14.34
C GLU A 158 -29.57 30.46 13.05
N ARG A 159 -28.67 31.40 12.74
CA ARG A 159 -27.75 31.27 11.59
C ARG A 159 -26.72 30.16 11.80
N ALA A 160 -26.18 30.02 13.00
CA ALA A 160 -25.24 28.95 13.32
C ALA A 160 -25.92 27.57 13.26
N GLU A 161 -27.15 27.46 13.77
CA GLU A 161 -27.96 26.23 13.71
C GLU A 161 -28.29 25.85 12.27
N THR A 162 -28.79 26.79 11.46
CA THR A 162 -29.09 26.53 10.04
C THR A 162 -27.84 26.13 9.25
N ALA A 163 -26.68 26.76 9.51
CA ALA A 163 -25.42 26.37 8.90
C ALA A 163 -24.98 24.96 9.32
N ALA A 164 -25.16 24.61 10.61
CA ALA A 164 -24.86 23.27 11.11
C ALA A 164 -25.77 22.21 10.47
N ILE A 165 -27.08 22.48 10.35
CA ILE A 165 -28.05 21.61 9.69
C ILE A 165 -27.67 21.40 8.22
N LEU A 166 -27.42 22.48 7.48
CA LEU A 166 -27.00 22.39 6.07
C LEU A 166 -25.73 21.55 5.93
N ALA A 167 -24.74 21.75 6.79
CA ALA A 167 -23.50 20.99 6.75
C ALA A 167 -23.69 19.48 7.05
N THR A 168 -24.78 19.08 7.72
CA THR A 168 -25.14 17.67 7.91
C THR A 168 -25.98 17.11 6.76
N LEU A 169 -26.86 17.92 6.16
CA LEU A 169 -27.79 17.47 5.12
C LEU A 169 -27.14 17.43 3.73
N THR A 170 -26.26 18.38 3.39
CA THR A 170 -25.57 18.43 2.09
C THR A 170 -24.93 17.10 1.70
N PRO A 171 -24.06 16.47 2.52
CA PRO A 171 -23.44 15.19 2.14
C PRO A 171 -24.44 14.04 2.00
N LEU A 172 -25.53 14.03 2.76
CA LEU A 172 -26.58 13.01 2.65
C LEU A 172 -27.37 13.16 1.34
N VAL A 173 -27.60 14.39 0.89
CA VAL A 173 -28.27 14.68 -0.38
C VAL A 173 -27.37 14.33 -1.56
N GLU A 174 -26.08 14.67 -1.51
CA GLU A 174 -25.09 14.31 -2.53
C GLU A 174 -24.96 12.78 -2.67
N ALA A 175 -24.84 12.06 -1.55
CA ALA A 175 -24.80 10.60 -1.55
C ALA A 175 -26.10 9.97 -2.09
N ALA A 176 -27.25 10.58 -1.85
CA ALA A 176 -28.54 10.11 -2.40
C ALA A 176 -28.64 10.35 -3.92
N GLN A 177 -28.02 11.41 -4.44
CA GLN A 177 -27.97 11.71 -5.89
C GLN A 177 -27.02 10.77 -6.64
N GLU A 178 -25.89 10.41 -6.05
CA GLU A 178 -24.93 9.47 -6.66
C GLU A 178 -25.47 8.03 -6.77
N ASN A 179 -26.43 7.66 -5.90
CA ASN A 179 -27.03 6.33 -5.86
C ASN A 179 -28.37 6.23 -6.65
N ALA A 180 -28.81 7.30 -7.31
CA ALA A 180 -30.06 7.38 -8.08
C ALA A 180 -29.80 7.30 -9.60
#